data_AF-A0A5J4E1B7-F1
#
_entry.id   AF-A0A5J4E1B7-F1
#
_cell.length_a   1.000
_cell.length_b   1.000
_cell.length_c   1.000
_cell.angle_alpha   90.00
_cell.angle_beta   90.00
_cell.angle_gamma   90.00
#
_symmetry.space_group_name_H-M   'P 1'
#
loop_
_entity.id
_entity.type
_entity.pdbx_description
1 polymer ?
#
loop_
_entity_poly.entity_id
_entity_poly.type
_entity_poly.pdbx_seq_one_letter_code
_entity_poly.pdbx_strand_id
1 'polypeptide(L)'
;MAESPLLNLPFLEAAQAQKHVTHNEALRALDAIVQLAVLDRDLSAPPGSPGDGDRYWVASGATGAWVGNENKIAAYQDGAWEFYAPNEGWTIWIADEDVKLVWDGSALIPGLPSSLQNLSELGVNATADTTNRISVSSPASLFNHEGDDHQLKINKNATGDTASFLFQAGFSGRAEIGLTGDDDFHFKVSPDGSTFHEALVIDKDSGAVRIASFTVASAPSAPAVGAGTLIFVSDEAGGAVLAFSDGTDWRRCTDRAVIS
;
A
#
# COMPACT_ATOMS: atom_id res chain seq x y z
N MET A 1 -37.02 24.45 -30.84
CA MET A 1 -35.76 25.08 -30.42
C MET A 1 -34.71 24.00 -30.60
N ALA A 2 -33.64 24.28 -31.33
CA ALA A 2 -32.53 23.34 -31.45
C ALA A 2 -31.76 23.28 -30.12
N GLU A 3 -31.20 22.11 -29.79
CA GLU A 3 -30.46 21.85 -28.56
C GLU A 3 -29.10 21.22 -28.90
N SER A 4 -28.13 21.36 -28.00
CA SER A 4 -26.84 20.67 -28.13
C SER A 4 -26.96 19.16 -27.88
N PRO A 5 -26.17 18.32 -28.56
CA PRO A 5 -26.39 16.88 -28.60
C PRO A 5 -26.10 16.14 -27.29
N LEU A 6 -25.20 16.63 -26.43
CA LEU A 6 -24.75 15.88 -25.24
C LEU A 6 -25.46 16.30 -23.95
N LEU A 7 -25.59 17.61 -23.74
CA LEU A 7 -26.12 18.23 -22.52
C LEU A 7 -27.52 18.83 -22.72
N ASN A 8 -28.08 18.76 -23.93
CA ASN A 8 -29.38 19.32 -24.30
C ASN A 8 -29.47 20.83 -23.97
N LEU A 9 -28.41 21.59 -24.26
CA LEU A 9 -28.38 23.03 -24.02
C LEU A 9 -29.18 23.75 -25.11
N PRO A 10 -30.19 24.56 -24.76
CA PRO A 10 -31.02 25.23 -25.75
C PRO A 10 -30.25 26.32 -26.49
N PHE A 11 -30.30 26.28 -27.83
CA PHE A 11 -29.71 27.31 -28.67
C PHE A 11 -30.62 28.54 -28.80
N LEU A 12 -29.99 29.71 -28.96
CA LEU A 12 -30.69 30.94 -29.29
C LEU A 12 -31.15 30.92 -30.75
N GLU A 13 -32.43 31.23 -30.97
CA GLU A 13 -33.02 31.37 -32.31
C GLU A 13 -32.47 32.59 -33.07
N ALA A 14 -32.48 32.51 -34.41
CA ALA A 14 -32.04 33.59 -35.28
C ALA A 14 -32.91 34.86 -35.13
N ALA A 15 -32.41 36.01 -35.64
CA ALA A 15 -33.07 37.33 -35.68
C ALA A 15 -32.84 38.31 -34.50
N GLN A 16 -31.95 38.01 -33.54
CA GLN A 16 -31.55 38.97 -32.49
C GLN A 16 -30.15 39.57 -32.74
N ALA A 17 -29.97 40.34 -33.83
CA ALA A 17 -28.70 41.03 -34.15
C ALA A 17 -27.44 40.12 -34.13
N GLN A 18 -27.56 38.90 -34.65
CA GLN A 18 -26.48 37.91 -34.78
C GLN A 18 -25.78 37.43 -33.48
N LYS A 19 -26.23 37.83 -32.28
CA LYS A 19 -25.64 37.33 -31.01
C LYS A 19 -25.80 35.82 -30.80
N HIS A 20 -26.75 35.19 -31.48
CA HIS A 20 -26.94 33.74 -31.46
C HIS A 20 -25.72 33.00 -32.03
N VAL A 21 -24.94 33.62 -32.92
CA VAL A 21 -23.77 32.99 -33.52
C VAL A 21 -22.72 32.69 -32.45
N THR A 22 -22.20 33.72 -31.79
CA THR A 22 -21.13 33.58 -30.78
C THR A 22 -21.60 32.87 -29.51
N HIS A 23 -22.86 33.05 -29.12
CA HIS A 23 -23.40 32.35 -27.95
C HIS A 23 -23.61 30.86 -28.22
N ASN A 24 -24.20 30.48 -29.36
CA ASN A 24 -24.39 29.06 -29.66
C ASN A 24 -23.05 28.36 -29.92
N GLU A 25 -22.05 29.06 -30.46
CA GLU A 25 -20.67 28.56 -30.54
C GLU A 25 -20.09 28.26 -29.15
N ALA A 26 -20.27 29.15 -28.17
CA ALA A 26 -19.87 28.90 -26.79
C ALA A 26 -20.62 27.72 -26.16
N LEU A 27 -21.92 27.57 -26.45
CA LEU A 27 -22.71 26.42 -25.97
C LEU A 27 -22.25 25.09 -26.57
N ARG A 28 -21.93 25.07 -27.87
CA ARG A 28 -21.34 23.87 -28.52
C ARG A 28 -20.00 23.48 -27.93
N ALA A 29 -19.14 24.48 -27.64
CA ALA A 29 -17.87 24.24 -26.97
C ALA A 29 -18.09 23.66 -25.57
N LEU A 30 -19.00 24.23 -24.77
CA LEU A 30 -19.33 23.70 -23.44
C LEU A 30 -19.89 22.28 -23.51
N ASP A 31 -20.78 22.01 -24.46
CA ASP A 31 -21.36 20.67 -24.69
C ASP A 31 -20.27 19.62 -24.97
N ALA A 32 -19.26 19.98 -25.76
CA ALA A 32 -18.17 19.08 -26.09
C ALA A 32 -17.22 18.80 -24.91
N ILE A 33 -16.86 19.83 -24.13
CA ILE A 33 -15.74 19.77 -23.17
C ILE A 33 -16.18 19.57 -21.71
N VAL A 34 -17.43 19.84 -21.36
CA VAL A 34 -17.95 19.58 -20.00
C VAL A 34 -18.29 18.10 -19.86
N GLN A 35 -17.86 17.49 -18.75
CA GLN A 35 -17.94 16.02 -18.57
C GLN A 35 -17.33 15.28 -19.78
N LEU A 36 -16.13 15.73 -20.16
CA LEU A 36 -15.45 15.27 -21.37
C LEU A 36 -15.25 13.76 -21.37
N ALA A 37 -15.89 13.12 -22.34
CA ALA A 37 -15.71 11.71 -22.66
C ALA A 37 -15.47 11.58 -24.16
N VAL A 38 -14.40 10.89 -24.54
CA VAL A 38 -14.08 10.56 -25.93
C VAL A 38 -14.30 9.07 -26.15
N LEU A 39 -14.69 8.71 -27.36
CA LEU A 39 -14.97 7.33 -27.74
C LEU A 39 -13.70 6.50 -27.88
N ASP A 40 -12.62 7.12 -28.36
CA ASP A 40 -11.33 6.49 -28.63
C ASP A 40 -10.24 7.59 -28.62
N ARG A 41 -9.01 7.23 -28.24
CA ARG A 41 -7.84 8.12 -28.25
C ARG A 41 -6.70 7.71 -29.18
N ASP A 42 -6.79 6.54 -29.80
CA ASP A 42 -5.74 5.94 -30.62
C ASP A 42 -6.01 6.07 -32.12
N LEU A 43 -7.07 6.77 -32.52
CA LEU A 43 -7.39 7.06 -33.91
C LEU A 43 -6.57 8.24 -34.45
N SER A 44 -5.91 8.01 -35.60
CA SER A 44 -5.22 9.05 -36.38
C SER A 44 -6.01 9.49 -37.62
N ALA A 45 -7.18 8.91 -37.88
CA ALA A 45 -8.07 9.28 -38.98
C ALA A 45 -9.50 9.39 -38.48
N PRO A 46 -10.31 10.34 -38.98
CA PRO A 46 -11.72 10.42 -38.63
C PRO A 46 -12.46 9.13 -39.01
N PRO A 47 -13.41 8.64 -38.19
CA PRO A 47 -14.27 7.54 -38.57
C PRO A 47 -15.09 7.89 -39.82
N GLY A 48 -15.48 6.89 -40.60
CA GLY A 48 -16.20 7.10 -41.86
C GLY A 48 -17.63 7.63 -41.71
N SER A 49 -18.22 7.47 -40.53
CA SER A 49 -19.61 7.86 -40.23
C SER A 49 -19.77 8.23 -38.76
N PRO A 50 -19.20 9.37 -38.31
CA PRO A 50 -19.36 9.87 -36.95
C PRO A 50 -20.81 10.29 -36.68
N GLY A 51 -21.29 10.01 -35.47
CA GLY A 51 -22.53 10.56 -34.94
C GLY A 51 -22.35 11.99 -34.43
N ASP A 52 -23.45 12.76 -34.41
CA ASP A 52 -23.43 14.09 -33.82
C ASP A 52 -23.21 14.00 -32.30
N GLY A 53 -22.29 14.81 -31.78
CA GLY A 53 -21.80 14.73 -30.39
C GLY A 53 -20.68 13.71 -30.16
N ASP A 54 -20.31 12.90 -31.16
CA ASP A 54 -19.16 12.01 -31.04
C ASP A 54 -17.89 12.84 -30.80
N ARG A 55 -17.07 12.39 -29.86
CA ARG A 55 -15.81 13.04 -29.51
C ARG A 55 -14.70 12.01 -29.55
N TYR A 56 -13.56 12.41 -30.09
CA TYR A 56 -12.36 11.58 -30.19
C TYR A 56 -11.16 12.39 -29.73
N TRP A 57 -10.15 11.71 -29.22
CA TRP A 57 -8.84 12.31 -29.08
C TRP A 57 -8.02 12.02 -30.33
N VAL A 58 -7.47 13.06 -30.94
CA VAL A 58 -6.70 12.93 -32.19
C VAL A 58 -5.29 12.42 -31.86
N ALA A 59 -5.03 11.16 -32.20
CA ALA A 59 -3.72 10.55 -32.02
C ALA A 59 -2.66 11.20 -32.93
N SER A 60 -1.39 10.96 -32.61
CA SER A 60 -0.27 11.45 -33.42
C SER A 60 -0.32 10.93 -34.87
N GLY A 61 0.11 11.76 -35.82
CA GLY A 61 0.12 11.41 -37.24
C GLY A 61 -1.26 11.54 -37.88
N ALA A 62 -1.97 12.62 -37.57
CA ALA A 62 -3.34 12.80 -37.97
C ALA A 62 -3.49 12.90 -39.49
N THR A 63 -4.56 12.33 -40.03
CA THR A 63 -4.84 12.24 -41.47
C THR A 63 -6.26 12.72 -41.78
N GLY A 64 -6.57 12.90 -43.07
CA GLY A 64 -7.90 13.33 -43.51
C GLY A 64 -8.29 14.69 -42.93
N ALA A 65 -9.50 14.78 -42.37
CA ALA A 65 -9.99 16.02 -41.75
C ALA A 65 -9.26 16.41 -40.44
N TRP A 66 -8.47 15.49 -39.87
CA TRP A 66 -7.80 15.70 -38.58
C TRP A 66 -6.37 16.24 -38.70
N VAL A 67 -5.82 16.38 -39.92
CA VAL A 67 -4.45 16.88 -40.15
C VAL A 67 -4.19 18.19 -39.39
N GLY A 68 -3.11 18.23 -38.59
CA GLY A 68 -2.70 19.41 -37.83
C GLY A 68 -3.46 19.63 -36.51
N ASN A 69 -4.29 18.67 -36.10
CA ASN A 69 -5.07 18.72 -34.87
C ASN A 69 -4.70 17.59 -33.89
N GLU A 70 -3.48 17.04 -33.98
CA GLU A 70 -2.94 16.11 -33.00
C GLU A 70 -3.04 16.67 -31.57
N ASN A 71 -3.31 15.79 -30.60
CA ASN A 71 -3.48 16.13 -29.18
C ASN A 71 -4.63 17.12 -28.89
N LYS A 72 -5.62 17.19 -29.77
CA LYS A 72 -6.87 17.93 -29.55
C LYS A 72 -8.05 16.97 -29.42
N ILE A 73 -9.12 17.48 -28.82
CA ILE A 73 -10.42 16.83 -28.84
C ILE A 73 -11.08 17.18 -30.19
N ALA A 74 -11.37 16.18 -31.01
CA ALA A 74 -12.19 16.32 -32.19
C ALA A 74 -13.65 16.00 -31.82
N ALA A 75 -14.54 16.99 -31.89
CA ALA A 75 -15.98 16.81 -31.69
C ALA A 75 -16.69 16.92 -33.04
N TYR A 76 -17.53 15.94 -33.38
CA TYR A 76 -18.38 16.02 -34.56
C TYR A 76 -19.68 16.72 -34.18
N GLN A 77 -19.91 17.91 -34.72
CA GLN A 77 -21.04 18.77 -34.37
C GLN A 77 -21.59 19.46 -35.62
N ASP A 78 -22.90 19.47 -35.80
CA ASP A 78 -23.58 20.12 -36.93
C ASP A 78 -23.03 19.67 -38.30
N GLY A 79 -22.58 18.42 -38.40
CA GLY A 79 -22.03 17.83 -39.63
C GLY A 79 -20.59 18.24 -39.96
N ALA A 80 -19.86 18.83 -39.01
CA ALA A 80 -18.45 19.19 -39.16
C ALA A 80 -17.62 18.77 -37.94
N TRP A 81 -16.29 18.69 -38.14
CA TRP A 81 -15.35 18.49 -37.04
C TRP A 81 -14.94 19.83 -36.45
N GLU A 82 -15.17 19.98 -35.14
CA GLU A 82 -14.66 21.08 -34.34
C GLU A 82 -13.52 20.56 -33.44
N PHE A 83 -12.48 21.37 -33.22
CA PHE A 83 -11.28 20.94 -32.52
C PHE A 83 -10.98 21.81 -31.30
N TYR A 84 -10.89 21.18 -30.13
CA TYR A 84 -10.60 21.86 -28.87
C TYR A 84 -9.23 21.46 -28.34
N ALA A 85 -8.37 22.46 -28.12
CA ALA A 85 -7.09 22.23 -27.46
C ALA A 85 -7.30 22.08 -25.93
N PRO A 86 -6.80 21.00 -25.31
CA PRO A 86 -6.92 20.82 -23.87
C PRO A 86 -6.00 21.78 -23.10
N ASN A 87 -6.50 22.33 -21.99
CA ASN A 87 -5.64 23.00 -21.01
C ASN A 87 -5.12 21.99 -19.99
N GLU A 88 -3.95 22.25 -19.42
CA GLU A 88 -3.41 21.43 -18.32
C GLU A 88 -4.45 21.25 -17.21
N GLY A 89 -4.62 20.00 -16.73
CA GLY A 89 -5.61 19.61 -15.74
C GLY A 89 -6.96 19.16 -16.32
N TRP A 90 -7.18 19.24 -17.64
CA TRP A 90 -8.39 18.68 -18.26
C TRP A 90 -8.48 17.18 -18.00
N THR A 91 -9.62 16.74 -17.48
CA THR A 91 -9.90 15.34 -17.20
C THR A 91 -10.76 14.76 -18.32
N ILE A 92 -10.35 13.60 -18.83
CA ILE A 92 -10.96 12.95 -20.00
C ILE A 92 -11.29 11.51 -19.62
N TRP A 93 -12.53 11.11 -19.88
CA TRP A 93 -12.92 9.70 -19.88
C TRP A 93 -12.70 9.09 -21.26
N ILE A 94 -12.00 7.96 -21.33
CA ILE A 94 -11.74 7.20 -22.55
C ILE A 94 -12.70 5.99 -22.55
N ALA A 95 -13.73 6.04 -23.40
CA ALA A 95 -14.89 5.16 -23.28
C ALA A 95 -14.62 3.70 -23.65
N ASP A 96 -13.76 3.44 -24.63
CA ASP A 96 -13.37 2.10 -25.08
C ASP A 96 -12.41 1.40 -24.10
N GLU A 97 -11.59 2.17 -23.37
CA GLU A 97 -10.66 1.68 -22.35
C GLU A 97 -11.24 1.60 -20.93
N ASP A 98 -12.37 2.27 -20.65
CA ASP A 98 -12.96 2.40 -19.30
C ASP A 98 -12.00 3.10 -18.29
N VAL A 99 -11.22 4.08 -18.77
CA VAL A 99 -10.23 4.81 -17.95
C VAL A 99 -10.42 6.33 -17.92
N LYS A 100 -9.99 6.92 -16.81
CA LYS A 100 -9.95 8.39 -16.62
C LYS A 100 -8.50 8.89 -16.68
N LEU A 101 -8.24 9.80 -17.62
CA LEU A 101 -6.94 10.42 -17.83
C LEU A 101 -7.00 11.93 -17.57
N VAL A 102 -5.84 12.53 -17.37
CA VAL A 102 -5.64 13.97 -17.18
C VAL A 102 -4.59 14.45 -18.17
N TRP A 103 -4.84 15.59 -18.83
CA TRP A 103 -3.83 16.25 -19.66
C TRP A 103 -2.84 17.01 -18.78
N ASP A 104 -1.56 16.68 -18.86
CA ASP A 104 -0.49 17.32 -18.06
C ASP A 104 0.19 18.52 -18.75
N GLY A 105 -0.37 18.96 -19.89
CA GLY A 105 0.25 19.98 -20.74
C GLY A 105 1.08 19.39 -21.90
N SER A 106 1.38 18.08 -21.87
CA SER A 106 2.19 17.40 -22.89
C SER A 106 1.66 16.02 -23.32
N ALA A 107 1.02 15.29 -22.41
CA ALA A 107 0.49 13.95 -22.62
C ALA A 107 -0.78 13.71 -21.77
N LEU A 108 -1.56 12.70 -22.17
CA LEU A 108 -2.62 12.14 -21.31
C LEU A 108 -2.00 11.14 -20.33
N ILE A 109 -2.11 11.43 -19.04
CA ILE A 109 -1.58 10.62 -17.94
C ILE A 109 -2.73 10.10 -17.05
N PRO A 110 -2.55 9.02 -16.26
CA PRO A 110 -3.54 8.58 -15.29
C PRO A 110 -3.90 9.70 -14.29
N GLY A 111 -5.19 9.84 -13.95
CA GLY A 111 -5.67 10.86 -13.00
C GLY A 111 -5.40 10.56 -11.52
N LEU A 112 -4.78 9.41 -11.23
CA LEU A 112 -4.22 9.04 -9.93
C LEU A 112 -2.71 8.83 -10.12
N PRO A 113 -1.89 9.05 -9.09
CA PRO A 113 -0.45 8.87 -9.23
C PRO A 113 -0.16 7.42 -9.66
N SER A 114 0.55 7.28 -10.78
CA SER A 114 1.00 5.99 -11.32
C SER A 114 2.02 5.29 -10.43
N SER A 115 2.51 5.97 -9.39
CA SER A 115 3.37 5.43 -8.35
C SER A 115 2.99 6.00 -6.98
N LEU A 116 3.00 5.13 -5.96
CA LEU A 116 2.70 5.52 -4.58
C LEU A 116 4.00 5.73 -3.77
N GLN A 117 4.99 6.37 -4.37
CA GLN A 117 6.26 6.64 -3.70
C GLN A 117 6.12 7.76 -2.67
N ASN A 118 6.82 7.63 -1.54
CA ASN A 118 6.87 8.64 -0.46
C ASN A 118 5.51 9.00 0.15
N LEU A 119 4.57 8.04 0.21
CA LEU A 119 3.35 8.21 0.99
C LEU A 119 3.69 8.50 2.46
N SER A 120 3.05 9.52 3.03
CA SER A 120 3.20 9.83 4.46
C SER A 120 2.62 8.72 5.34
N GLU A 121 1.42 8.23 4.99
CA GLU A 121 0.61 7.28 5.76
C GLU A 121 -0.25 6.42 4.78
N LEU A 122 -0.44 5.13 5.09
CA LEU A 122 -1.23 4.18 4.34
C LEU A 122 -2.05 3.29 5.29
N GLY A 123 -3.37 3.50 5.31
CA GLY A 123 -4.31 2.74 6.13
C GLY A 123 -5.16 1.78 5.31
N VAL A 124 -5.31 0.53 5.78
CA VAL A 124 -6.24 -0.47 5.24
C VAL A 124 -7.23 -0.86 6.33
N ASN A 125 -8.47 -0.38 6.20
CA ASN A 125 -9.54 -0.52 7.22
C ASN A 125 -9.12 0.02 8.62
N ALA A 126 -8.14 0.92 8.64
CA ALA A 126 -7.57 1.54 9.82
C ALA A 126 -7.06 2.94 9.47
N THR A 127 -6.92 3.80 10.48
CA THR A 127 -6.20 5.07 10.35
C THR A 127 -4.72 4.81 10.66
N ALA A 128 -3.84 5.13 9.71
CA ALA A 128 -2.41 5.15 9.95
C ALA A 128 -2.01 6.44 10.68
N ASP A 129 -0.85 6.43 11.32
CA ASP A 129 -0.32 7.56 12.07
C ASP A 129 1.19 7.70 11.83
N THR A 130 1.81 8.73 12.42
CA THR A 130 3.22 9.03 12.20
C THR A 130 4.19 7.97 12.74
N THR A 131 3.72 7.08 13.62
CA THR A 131 4.44 5.91 14.14
C THR A 131 4.13 4.67 13.29
N ASN A 132 2.85 4.34 13.12
CA ASN A 132 2.34 3.22 12.32
C ASN A 132 1.94 3.72 10.92
N ARG A 133 2.93 4.10 10.11
CA ARG A 133 2.69 4.68 8.78
C ARG A 133 2.05 3.70 7.80
N ILE A 134 2.18 2.40 8.03
CA ILE A 134 1.36 1.37 7.39
C ILE A 134 0.52 0.73 8.49
N SER A 135 -0.81 0.88 8.42
CA SER A 135 -1.75 0.36 9.41
C SER A 135 -2.79 -0.51 8.74
N VAL A 136 -2.97 -1.74 9.21
CA VAL A 136 -3.89 -2.73 8.63
C VAL A 136 -4.76 -3.31 9.73
N SER A 137 -6.08 -3.16 9.61
CA SER A 137 -7.07 -3.81 10.47
C SER A 137 -7.88 -4.80 9.65
N SER A 138 -7.38 -6.04 9.57
CA SER A 138 -7.99 -7.11 8.78
C SER A 138 -7.83 -8.46 9.47
N PRO A 139 -8.59 -9.50 9.06
CA PRO A 139 -8.35 -10.86 9.55
C PRO A 139 -6.97 -11.44 9.18
N ALA A 140 -6.35 -10.97 8.08
CA ALA A 140 -5.04 -11.43 7.61
C ALA A 140 -4.34 -10.39 6.71
N SER A 141 -3.01 -10.44 6.69
CA SER A 141 -2.16 -9.77 5.70
C SER A 141 -1.37 -10.82 4.94
N LEU A 142 -1.55 -10.90 3.62
CA LEU A 142 -0.83 -11.84 2.75
C LEU A 142 0.32 -11.11 2.05
N PHE A 143 1.53 -11.61 2.24
CA PHE A 143 2.72 -11.19 1.49
C PHE A 143 3.19 -12.38 0.67
N ASN A 144 3.10 -12.28 -0.65
CA ASN A 144 3.37 -13.40 -1.57
C ASN A 144 4.52 -13.07 -2.53
N HIS A 145 5.23 -14.11 -3.00
CA HIS A 145 6.21 -14.00 -4.06
C HIS A 145 5.53 -13.92 -5.44
N GLU A 146 6.27 -13.45 -6.44
CA GLU A 146 5.83 -13.41 -7.85
C GLU A 146 6.56 -14.45 -8.73
N GLY A 147 7.31 -15.38 -8.12
CA GLY A 147 7.99 -16.45 -8.84
C GLY A 147 9.09 -17.07 -8.01
N ASP A 148 10.12 -16.28 -7.72
CA ASP A 148 11.27 -16.69 -6.92
C ASP A 148 11.02 -16.42 -5.42
N ASP A 149 11.80 -15.52 -4.82
CA ASP A 149 11.81 -15.30 -3.38
C ASP A 149 10.88 -14.17 -2.92
N HIS A 150 10.43 -14.26 -1.66
CA HIS A 150 9.83 -13.15 -0.91
C HIS A 150 10.61 -12.91 0.38
N GLN A 151 10.84 -11.64 0.75
CA GLN A 151 11.61 -11.26 1.93
C GLN A 151 11.01 -10.05 2.63
N LEU A 152 10.86 -10.12 3.95
CA LEU A 152 10.67 -8.97 4.82
C LEU A 152 12.03 -8.54 5.37
N LYS A 153 12.45 -7.32 5.06
CA LYS A 153 13.69 -6.72 5.57
C LYS A 153 13.35 -5.73 6.68
N ILE A 154 13.75 -6.03 7.91
CA ILE A 154 13.50 -5.19 9.08
C ILE A 154 14.86 -4.73 9.60
N ASN A 155 15.12 -3.42 9.49
CA ASN A 155 16.40 -2.82 9.86
C ASN A 155 16.24 -1.99 11.14
N LYS A 156 17.26 -2.05 11.99
CA LYS A 156 17.46 -1.12 13.10
C LYS A 156 18.60 -0.15 12.78
N ASN A 157 18.59 1.02 13.41
CA ASN A 157 19.53 2.10 13.09
C ASN A 157 20.91 1.92 13.77
N ALA A 158 20.94 1.42 15.01
CA ALA A 158 22.15 1.13 15.76
C ALA A 158 22.05 -0.22 16.49
N THR A 159 23.17 -0.74 16.99
CA THR A 159 23.23 -2.02 17.72
C THR A 159 22.25 -2.06 18.90
N GLY A 160 22.14 -0.96 19.66
CA GLY A 160 21.23 -0.89 20.82
C GLY A 160 19.74 -0.76 20.50
N ASP A 161 19.37 -0.58 19.23
CA ASP A 161 17.98 -0.40 18.80
C ASP A 161 17.28 -1.76 18.59
N THR A 162 15.98 -1.70 18.27
CA THR A 162 15.14 -2.88 18.06
C THR A 162 14.67 -3.02 16.62
N ALA A 163 14.78 -4.24 16.07
CA ALA A 163 14.15 -4.69 14.84
C ALA A 163 13.52 -6.06 15.09
N SER A 164 12.19 -6.10 15.23
CA SER A 164 11.47 -7.28 15.74
C SER A 164 10.07 -7.44 15.18
N PHE A 165 9.50 -8.61 15.41
CA PHE A 165 8.07 -8.86 15.38
C PHE A 165 7.52 -8.85 16.81
N LEU A 166 6.59 -7.94 17.10
CA LEU A 166 5.91 -7.83 18.39
C LEU A 166 4.48 -8.38 18.30
N PHE A 167 4.19 -9.40 19.10
CA PHE A 167 2.87 -10.01 19.22
C PHE A 167 2.13 -9.41 20.42
N GLN A 168 0.88 -9.02 20.24
CA GLN A 168 0.12 -8.25 21.24
C GLN A 168 -1.28 -8.83 21.47
N ALA A 169 -1.82 -8.54 22.66
CA ALA A 169 -3.23 -8.72 23.00
C ALA A 169 -3.76 -7.44 23.64
N GLY A 170 -4.80 -6.84 23.03
CA GLY A 170 -5.39 -5.58 23.53
C GLY A 170 -4.37 -4.43 23.62
N PHE A 171 -3.52 -4.27 22.61
CA PHE A 171 -2.45 -3.26 22.55
C PHE A 171 -1.37 -3.38 23.64
N SER A 172 -1.25 -4.56 24.27
CA SER A 172 -0.20 -4.87 25.25
C SER A 172 0.68 -6.00 24.70
N GLY A 173 2.01 -5.80 24.75
CA GLY A 173 3.01 -6.77 24.30
C GLY A 173 2.91 -8.11 25.03
N ARG A 174 3.08 -9.22 24.31
CA ARG A 174 3.02 -10.58 24.86
C ARG A 174 4.21 -11.43 24.47
N ALA A 175 4.69 -11.28 23.24
CA ALA A 175 5.92 -11.93 22.78
C ALA A 175 6.62 -11.04 21.77
N GLU A 176 7.94 -11.13 21.72
CA GLU A 176 8.76 -10.37 20.78
C GLU A 176 9.92 -11.23 20.27
N ILE A 177 10.15 -11.23 18.97
CA ILE A 177 11.21 -12.01 18.32
C ILE A 177 11.99 -11.10 17.38
N GLY A 178 13.32 -11.04 17.52
CA GLY A 178 14.15 -10.17 16.69
C GLY A 178 15.46 -9.75 17.34
N LEU A 179 16.08 -8.72 16.76
CA LEU A 179 17.23 -8.03 17.34
C LEU A 179 16.69 -6.99 18.32
N THR A 180 16.80 -7.23 19.63
CA THR A 180 16.05 -6.46 20.64
C THR A 180 16.98 -5.91 21.72
N GLY A 181 17.74 -4.87 21.38
CA GLY A 181 18.67 -4.19 22.29
C GLY A 181 20.15 -4.51 22.08
N ASP A 182 20.45 -5.49 21.23
CA ASP A 182 21.79 -5.80 20.70
C ASP A 182 21.66 -6.58 19.38
N ASP A 183 22.77 -7.06 18.83
CA ASP A 183 22.85 -7.75 17.54
C ASP A 183 22.65 -9.28 17.61
N ASP A 184 22.42 -9.86 18.80
CA ASP A 184 22.00 -11.25 18.97
C ASP A 184 20.51 -11.42 18.57
N PHE A 185 20.09 -12.66 18.32
CA PHE A 185 18.69 -12.96 17.95
C PHE A 185 17.92 -13.49 19.15
N HIS A 186 16.89 -12.76 19.58
CA HIS A 186 16.20 -12.98 20.85
C HIS A 186 14.78 -13.50 20.67
N PHE A 187 14.30 -14.23 21.68
CA PHE A 187 12.93 -14.69 21.84
C PHE A 187 12.46 -14.32 23.25
N LYS A 188 11.60 -13.31 23.34
CA LYS A 188 11.13 -12.74 24.60
C LYS A 188 9.63 -12.93 24.75
N VAL A 189 9.17 -13.11 26.00
CA VAL A 189 7.75 -13.15 26.35
C VAL A 189 7.46 -12.23 27.53
N SER A 190 6.25 -11.68 27.58
CA SER A 190 5.84 -10.73 28.61
C SER A 190 4.45 -11.05 29.16
N PRO A 191 4.27 -11.09 30.50
CA PRO A 191 2.96 -11.24 31.11
C PRO A 191 2.12 -9.96 31.07
N ASP A 192 2.74 -8.78 30.95
CA ASP A 192 2.11 -7.47 31.19
C ASP A 192 2.37 -6.43 30.07
N GLY A 193 3.22 -6.74 29.10
CA GLY A 193 3.65 -5.85 28.02
C GLY A 193 4.71 -4.83 28.41
N SER A 194 5.28 -4.94 29.61
CA SER A 194 6.34 -4.05 30.12
C SER A 194 7.56 -4.85 30.60
N THR A 195 7.34 -5.94 31.32
CA THR A 195 8.37 -6.86 31.79
C THR A 195 8.56 -7.96 30.76
N PHE A 196 9.69 -7.99 30.07
CA PHE A 196 10.01 -9.06 29.12
C PHE A 196 11.02 -10.02 29.72
N HIS A 197 10.69 -11.31 29.67
CA HIS A 197 11.57 -12.42 30.04
C HIS A 197 12.24 -12.96 28.77
N GLU A 198 13.55 -13.10 28.82
CA GLU A 198 14.34 -13.73 27.76
C GLU A 198 14.21 -15.26 27.86
N ALA A 199 13.63 -15.88 26.84
CA ALA A 199 13.49 -17.34 26.78
C ALA A 199 14.69 -17.98 26.06
N LEU A 200 15.15 -17.38 24.97
CA LEU A 200 16.22 -17.91 24.12
C LEU A 200 16.97 -16.77 23.43
N VAL A 201 18.29 -16.87 23.40
CA VAL A 201 19.17 -15.97 22.63
C VAL A 201 20.09 -16.80 21.74
N ILE A 202 20.22 -16.41 20.48
CA ILE A 202 21.22 -16.94 19.55
C ILE A 202 22.30 -15.88 19.38
N ASP A 203 23.52 -16.24 19.78
CA ASP A 203 24.70 -15.39 19.70
C ASP A 203 25.05 -15.06 18.24
N LYS A 204 25.25 -13.78 17.94
CA LYS A 204 25.48 -13.31 16.57
C LYS A 204 26.80 -13.79 15.95
N ASP A 205 27.83 -14.00 16.78
CA ASP A 205 29.18 -14.31 16.31
C ASP A 205 29.40 -15.81 16.18
N SER A 206 28.85 -16.59 17.12
CA SER A 206 29.05 -18.04 17.20
C SER A 206 27.86 -18.87 16.73
N GLY A 207 26.66 -18.28 16.66
CA GLY A 207 25.41 -19.02 16.44
C GLY A 207 25.01 -19.91 17.63
N ALA A 208 25.69 -19.79 18.78
CA ALA A 208 25.41 -20.59 19.96
C ALA A 208 24.08 -20.17 20.61
N VAL A 209 23.33 -21.17 21.08
CA VAL A 209 22.04 -20.96 21.75
C VAL A 209 22.22 -20.88 23.25
N ARG A 210 21.68 -19.83 23.87
CA ARG A 210 21.52 -19.67 25.32
C ARG A 210 20.03 -19.72 25.64
N ILE A 211 19.65 -20.53 26.62
CA ILE A 211 18.28 -20.53 27.17
C ILE A 211 18.23 -19.70 28.45
N ALA A 212 17.02 -19.44 28.96
CA ALA A 212 16.81 -18.77 30.23
C ALA A 212 17.71 -19.37 31.34
N SER A 213 18.57 -18.51 31.89
CA SER A 213 19.57 -18.87 32.88
C SER A 213 19.18 -18.35 34.25
N PHE A 214 19.29 -19.20 35.26
CA PHE A 214 19.01 -18.88 36.65
C PHE A 214 20.14 -19.39 37.53
N THR A 215 20.24 -18.81 38.73
CA THR A 215 20.92 -19.48 39.83
C THR A 215 19.95 -20.45 40.51
N VAL A 216 20.45 -21.42 41.28
CA VAL A 216 19.59 -22.31 42.09
C VAL A 216 18.61 -21.49 42.95
N ALA A 217 19.07 -20.37 43.52
CA ALA A 217 18.26 -19.50 44.36
C ALA A 217 17.23 -18.64 43.60
N SER A 218 17.49 -18.30 42.33
CA SER A 218 16.59 -17.45 41.54
C SER A 218 15.71 -18.23 40.55
N ALA A 219 15.92 -19.55 40.43
CA ALA A 219 15.10 -20.41 39.62
C ALA A 219 13.63 -20.29 40.05
N PRO A 220 12.68 -20.12 39.10
CA PRO A 220 11.27 -20.03 39.44
C PRO A 220 10.78 -21.35 40.03
N SER A 221 9.65 -21.33 40.74
CA SER A 221 9.06 -22.56 41.27
C SER A 221 8.77 -23.58 40.14
N ALA A 222 9.34 -24.78 40.22
CA ALA A 222 9.20 -25.82 39.20
C ALA A 222 7.72 -26.21 38.90
N PRO A 223 6.82 -26.31 39.90
CA PRO A 223 5.39 -26.49 39.65
C PRO A 223 4.73 -25.30 38.95
N ALA A 224 5.20 -24.07 39.20
CA ALA A 224 4.59 -22.86 38.65
C ALA A 224 4.84 -22.70 37.14
N VAL A 225 5.96 -23.19 36.65
CA VAL A 225 6.31 -23.18 35.22
C VAL A 225 5.86 -24.46 34.49
N GLY A 226 5.41 -25.48 35.22
CA GLY A 226 4.94 -26.75 34.67
C GLY A 226 6.05 -27.73 34.29
N ALA A 227 5.70 -29.01 34.29
CA ALA A 227 6.61 -30.11 33.94
C ALA A 227 7.09 -29.99 32.47
N GLY A 228 8.37 -30.30 32.24
CA GLY A 228 9.02 -30.25 30.93
C GLY A 228 9.69 -28.91 30.60
N THR A 229 9.49 -27.86 31.42
CA THR A 229 10.22 -26.60 31.27
C THR A 229 11.72 -26.82 31.43
N LEU A 230 12.54 -26.19 30.58
CA LEU A 230 14.00 -26.26 30.60
C LEU A 230 14.60 -24.94 31.05
N ILE A 231 15.64 -25.00 31.88
CA ILE A 231 16.45 -23.85 32.30
C ILE A 231 17.94 -24.23 32.34
N PHE A 232 18.81 -23.23 32.20
CA PHE A 232 20.21 -23.37 32.53
C PHE A 232 20.44 -22.90 33.97
N VAL A 233 21.08 -23.74 34.79
CA VAL A 233 21.42 -23.41 36.18
C VAL A 233 22.91 -23.10 36.24
N SER A 234 23.27 -21.86 36.52
CA SER A 234 24.65 -21.39 36.40
C SER A 234 25.56 -21.74 37.59
N ASP A 235 24.99 -22.03 38.76
CA ASP A 235 25.70 -22.20 40.03
C ASP A 235 25.29 -23.47 40.81
N GLU A 236 24.79 -24.49 40.12
CA GLU A 236 24.57 -25.82 40.69
C GLU A 236 25.85 -26.36 41.37
N ALA A 237 25.71 -27.07 42.51
CA ALA A 237 26.85 -27.57 43.28
C ALA A 237 27.83 -28.46 42.48
N GLY A 238 27.33 -29.17 41.46
CA GLY A 238 28.13 -30.00 40.54
C GLY A 238 28.75 -29.24 39.36
N GLY A 239 28.60 -27.91 39.30
CA GLY A 239 28.89 -27.08 38.15
C GLY A 239 27.66 -26.81 37.29
N ALA A 240 27.73 -25.76 36.48
CA ALA A 240 26.60 -25.30 35.69
C ALA A 240 25.98 -26.41 34.83
N VAL A 241 24.66 -26.53 34.86
CA VAL A 241 23.95 -27.68 34.30
C VAL A 241 22.64 -27.26 33.63
N LEU A 242 22.26 -28.01 32.61
CA LEU A 242 20.90 -27.96 32.07
C LEU A 242 19.95 -28.71 33.02
N ALA A 243 18.85 -28.08 33.41
CA ALA A 243 17.83 -28.66 34.27
C ALA A 243 16.44 -28.61 33.62
N PHE A 244 15.58 -29.54 34.02
CA PHE A 244 14.18 -29.59 33.61
C PHE A 244 13.25 -29.70 34.82
N SER A 245 12.05 -29.13 34.75
CA SER A 245 11.02 -29.33 35.77
C SER A 245 10.35 -30.69 35.59
N ASP A 246 10.25 -31.49 36.65
CA ASP A 246 9.41 -32.72 36.66
C ASP A 246 7.96 -32.44 37.11
N GLY A 247 7.61 -31.16 37.30
CA GLY A 247 6.33 -30.69 37.85
C GLY A 247 6.32 -30.51 39.36
N THR A 248 7.37 -30.96 40.07
CA THR A 248 7.56 -30.77 41.51
C THR A 248 8.87 -30.09 41.82
N ASP A 249 9.97 -30.58 41.25
CA ASP A 249 11.34 -30.13 41.46
C ASP A 249 12.04 -29.83 40.13
N TRP A 250 13.10 -29.02 40.21
CA TRP A 250 14.07 -28.91 39.14
C TRP A 250 15.04 -30.09 39.19
N ARG A 251 15.10 -30.84 38.10
CA ARG A 251 15.96 -32.02 37.93
C ARG A 251 17.08 -31.73 36.96
N ARG A 252 18.29 -32.13 37.30
CA ARG A 252 19.42 -32.09 36.35
C ARG A 252 19.14 -33.01 35.17
N CYS A 253 19.44 -32.57 33.96
CA CYS A 253 19.32 -33.41 32.77
C CYS A 253 20.31 -34.58 32.74
N THR A 254 21.42 -34.48 33.48
CA THR A 254 22.50 -35.48 33.51
C THR A 254 22.12 -36.76 34.24
N ASP A 255 21.51 -36.64 35.42
CA ASP A 255 21.25 -37.76 36.33
C ASP A 255 19.88 -37.75 37.01
N ARG A 256 19.06 -36.73 36.74
CA ARG A 256 17.73 -36.51 37.35
C ARG A 256 17.74 -36.29 38.87
N ALA A 257 18.88 -35.96 39.47
CA ALA A 257 18.87 -35.47 40.84
C ALA A 257 18.25 -34.07 40.91
N VAL A 258 17.74 -33.68 42.09
CA VAL A 258 17.30 -32.30 42.32
C VAL A 258 18.51 -31.36 42.27
N ILE A 259 18.35 -30.18 41.69
CA ILE A 259 19.37 -29.12 41.74
C ILE A 259 19.58 -28.65 43.19
N SER A 260 20.81 -28.29 43.55
CA SER A 260 21.20 -27.90 44.91
C SER A 260 22.36 -26.91 44.93
#